data_AF-A0A5Q3HJH1-F1
#
_entry.id   AF-A0A5Q3HJH1-F1
#
_cell.length_a   1.000
_cell.length_b   1.000
_cell.length_c   1.000
_cell.angle_alpha   90.00
_cell.angle_beta   90.00
_cell.angle_gamma   90.00
#
_symmetry.space_group_name_H-M   'P 1'
#
loop_
_entity.id
_entity.type
_entity.pdbx_description
1 polymer ?
#
loop_
_entity_poly.entity_id
_entity_poly.type
_entity_poly.pdbx_seq_one_letter_code
_entity_poly.pdbx_strand_id
1 'polypeptide(L)'
;MHLPASSLELELHRLPLEPASLLRRGGVQAQSQAQPLQGLAHPHASALKTRTQCPACLSASLSVVYEEPYTGKGMQAYLARHYEGHAGAAADGGVYALARCNKCSLVFQRQVPEGALLEEIYNSWVPGTELEREHRNYSLDEYRYLAEQVQFIIQHFGLAPGELDALDFGFGWAHWSKMAMGFGCNVWGVELSEERARHGRSAGLRVVGLGDLPARRFRFINTEQVFEHLTEPRLVLEKLRDALSGDGIIKISVPNAVGALKKINEGKNFGALSVNDQMPIAPLEHINAFSHASLVAFGKEFGLKPLRPSLYRLFNSASGLMQPKNLARVIARPFYRHVFPRTTFVYFVRG
;
A
#
# COMPACT_ATOMS: atom_id res chain seq x y z
N MET A 1 -6.23 -9.77 -43.65
CA MET A 1 -7.32 -9.84 -42.64
C MET A 1 -7.00 -8.88 -41.52
N HIS A 2 -7.60 -7.69 -41.56
CA HIS A 2 -7.49 -6.67 -40.51
C HIS A 2 -8.43 -7.03 -39.36
N LEU A 3 -7.88 -7.30 -38.18
CA LEU A 3 -8.64 -7.32 -36.93
C LEU A 3 -8.73 -5.88 -36.39
N PRO A 4 -9.90 -5.42 -35.92
CA PRO A 4 -10.08 -4.06 -35.45
C PRO A 4 -9.39 -3.86 -34.10
N ALA A 5 -8.70 -2.74 -33.93
CA ALA A 5 -7.94 -2.36 -32.73
C ALA A 5 -8.78 -2.21 -31.44
N SER A 6 -10.11 -2.29 -31.52
CA SER A 6 -11.01 -2.08 -30.39
C SER A 6 -11.23 -3.30 -29.49
N SER A 7 -10.83 -4.51 -29.92
CA SER A 7 -10.99 -5.72 -29.12
C SER A 7 -9.83 -5.94 -28.13
N LEU A 8 -8.63 -5.42 -28.43
CA LEU A 8 -7.45 -5.56 -27.57
C LEU A 8 -7.51 -4.67 -26.32
N GLU A 9 -8.13 -3.49 -26.42
CA GLU A 9 -8.30 -2.56 -25.29
C GLU A 9 -9.28 -3.07 -24.22
N LEU A 10 -10.29 -3.86 -24.60
CA LEU A 10 -11.27 -4.41 -23.66
C LEU A 10 -10.75 -5.60 -22.84
N GLU A 11 -9.78 -6.37 -23.35
CA GLU A 11 -9.20 -7.51 -22.61
C GLU A 11 -8.13 -7.08 -21.58
N LEU A 12 -7.38 -6.01 -21.84
CA LEU A 12 -6.36 -5.48 -20.92
C LEU A 12 -6.97 -4.96 -19.60
N HIS A 13 -8.21 -4.48 -19.61
CA HIS A 13 -8.91 -4.00 -18.42
C HIS A 13 -9.38 -5.11 -17.46
N ARG A 14 -9.28 -6.40 -17.84
CA ARG A 14 -9.72 -7.54 -17.02
C ARG A 14 -8.58 -8.31 -16.36
N LEU A 15 -7.32 -7.93 -16.61
CA LEU A 15 -6.17 -8.53 -15.94
C LEU A 15 -6.04 -7.92 -14.54
N PRO A 16 -6.06 -8.71 -13.45
CA PRO A 16 -5.76 -8.21 -12.12
C PRO A 16 -4.28 -7.79 -12.09
N LEU A 17 -4.05 -6.48 -12.08
CA LEU A 17 -2.71 -5.86 -12.10
C LEU A 17 -2.21 -5.52 -10.68
N GLU A 18 -3.08 -5.69 -9.70
CA GLU A 18 -2.83 -5.73 -8.26
C GLU A 18 -3.08 -7.18 -7.80
N PRO A 19 -2.39 -7.71 -6.79
CA PRO A 19 -2.83 -8.95 -6.17
C PRO A 19 -4.29 -8.76 -5.76
N ALA A 20 -5.18 -9.58 -6.34
CA ALA A 20 -6.57 -9.57 -5.95
C ALA A 20 -6.65 -10.12 -4.53
N SER A 21 -7.12 -9.34 -3.56
CA SER A 21 -7.67 -9.93 -2.34
C SER A 21 -8.91 -10.71 -2.76
N LEU A 22 -8.71 -12.02 -2.97
CA LEU A 22 -9.76 -12.92 -3.41
C LEU A 22 -10.62 -13.30 -2.19
N LEU A 23 -11.46 -12.36 -1.74
CA LEU A 23 -12.57 -12.68 -0.85
C LEU A 23 -13.58 -13.56 -1.63
N ARG A 24 -13.37 -14.88 -1.62
CA ARG A 24 -14.38 -15.86 -2.04
C ARG A 24 -14.83 -16.71 -0.86
N ARG A 25 -16.10 -16.49 -0.53
CA ARG A 25 -17.11 -17.35 0.13
C ARG A 25 -16.65 -18.77 0.48
N GLY A 26 -16.65 -19.06 1.78
CA GLY A 26 -16.80 -20.40 2.34
C GLY A 26 -17.33 -20.28 3.76
N GLY A 27 -18.64 -20.44 3.94
CA GLY A 27 -19.26 -20.45 5.26
C GLY A 27 -18.93 -21.75 5.98
N VAL A 28 -18.27 -21.65 7.12
CA VAL A 28 -18.26 -22.69 8.16
C VAL A 28 -18.25 -21.96 9.50
N GLN A 29 -19.30 -22.17 10.30
CA GLN A 29 -19.40 -21.65 11.67
C GLN A 29 -18.32 -22.29 12.53
N ALA A 30 -17.38 -21.49 13.03
CA ALA A 30 -16.51 -21.87 14.13
C ALA A 30 -16.91 -21.03 15.35
N GLN A 31 -17.45 -21.68 16.38
CA GLN A 31 -17.78 -21.05 17.65
C GLN A 31 -16.47 -20.68 18.37
N SER A 32 -16.19 -19.38 18.45
CA SER A 32 -15.16 -18.82 19.32
C SER A 32 -15.86 -18.26 20.56
N GLN A 33 -15.68 -18.92 21.71
CA GLN A 33 -16.05 -18.37 23.01
C GLN A 33 -14.94 -17.42 23.46
N ALA A 34 -15.06 -16.14 23.13
CA ALA A 34 -14.28 -15.08 23.79
C ALA A 34 -15.16 -14.47 24.89
N GLN A 35 -14.73 -14.60 26.14
CA GLN A 35 -15.36 -13.92 27.28
C GLN A 35 -15.06 -12.40 27.20
N PRO A 36 -16.05 -11.53 27.47
CA PRO A 36 -15.84 -10.09 27.44
C PRO A 36 -15.07 -9.63 28.69
N LEU A 37 -13.90 -9.03 28.48
CA LEU A 37 -13.25 -8.23 29.52
C LEU A 37 -14.00 -6.91 29.64
N GLN A 38 -14.76 -6.76 30.72
CA GLN A 38 -15.46 -5.53 31.07
C GLN A 38 -14.47 -4.48 31.60
N GLY A 39 -14.55 -3.29 31.00
CA GLY A 39 -14.58 -2.02 31.74
C GLY A 39 -13.26 -1.33 32.01
N LEU A 40 -12.89 -0.38 31.16
CA LEU A 40 -12.34 0.92 31.57
C LEU A 40 -12.90 2.00 30.65
N ALA A 41 -13.93 2.70 31.11
CA ALA A 41 -14.42 3.92 30.48
C ALA A 41 -13.40 5.04 30.74
N HIS A 42 -12.54 5.31 29.77
CA HIS A 42 -11.75 6.54 29.75
C HIS A 42 -12.57 7.66 29.10
N PRO A 43 -12.51 8.89 29.65
CA PRO A 43 -13.31 10.01 29.16
C PRO A 43 -13.00 10.29 27.68
N HIS A 44 -14.05 10.41 26.87
CA HIS A 44 -14.02 10.56 25.41
C HIS A 44 -13.26 11.84 24.97
N ALA A 45 -11.93 11.78 24.93
CA ALA A 45 -11.19 12.54 23.94
C ALA A 45 -11.65 12.05 22.55
N SER A 46 -11.85 12.98 21.61
CA SER A 46 -12.26 12.63 20.24
C SER A 46 -11.31 11.55 19.69
N ALA A 47 -11.83 10.36 19.41
CA ALA A 47 -11.05 9.23 18.89
C ALA A 47 -10.49 9.50 17.47
N LEU A 48 -11.02 10.54 16.81
CA LEU A 48 -10.60 11.00 15.50
C LEU A 48 -9.97 12.40 15.58
N LYS A 49 -8.84 12.57 14.91
CA LYS A 49 -8.16 13.84 14.67
C LYS A 49 -8.58 14.43 13.33
N THR A 50 -8.91 15.72 13.33
CA THR A 50 -9.18 16.45 12.09
C THR A 50 -7.89 17.01 11.50
N ARG A 51 -7.58 16.63 10.26
CA ARG A 51 -6.48 17.17 9.45
C ARG A 51 -6.93 18.47 8.77
N THR A 52 -6.27 19.58 9.09
CA THR A 52 -6.52 20.91 8.49
C THR A 52 -5.55 21.25 7.36
N GLN A 53 -4.52 20.42 7.16
CA GLN A 53 -3.50 20.57 6.14
C GLN A 53 -3.32 19.26 5.38
N CYS A 54 -2.84 19.35 4.15
CA CYS A 54 -2.49 18.18 3.36
C CYS A 54 -1.34 17.39 4.03
N PRO A 55 -1.50 16.09 4.29
CA PRO A 55 -0.47 15.29 4.95
C PRO A 55 0.78 15.11 4.10
N ALA A 56 0.70 15.34 2.78
CA ALA A 56 1.82 15.18 1.84
C ALA A 56 2.63 16.46 1.61
N CYS A 57 2.00 17.65 1.57
CA CYS A 57 2.69 18.91 1.22
C CYS A 57 2.39 20.09 2.17
N LEU A 58 1.67 19.84 3.27
CA LEU A 58 1.30 20.83 4.30
C LEU A 58 0.44 22.01 3.84
N SER A 59 0.01 22.03 2.58
CA SER A 59 -0.92 23.07 2.09
C SER A 59 -2.25 23.00 2.83
N ALA A 60 -2.72 24.14 3.32
CA ALA A 60 -4.07 24.32 3.88
C ALA A 60 -5.13 24.57 2.80
N SER A 61 -4.74 24.71 1.52
CA SER A 61 -5.68 24.88 0.42
C SER A 61 -6.29 23.52 0.04
N LEU A 62 -7.48 23.27 0.59
CA LEU A 62 -8.22 22.01 0.50
C LEU A 62 -9.63 22.23 -0.07
N SER A 63 -10.12 21.25 -0.82
CA SER A 63 -11.50 21.17 -1.30
C SER A 63 -12.14 19.88 -0.81
N VAL A 64 -13.41 19.92 -0.40
CA VAL A 64 -14.15 18.71 -0.03
C VAL A 64 -14.56 17.96 -1.31
N VAL A 65 -14.26 16.66 -1.35
CA VAL A 65 -14.59 15.76 -2.48
C VAL A 65 -15.83 14.94 -2.16
N TYR A 66 -15.95 14.50 -0.91
CA TYR A 66 -17.00 13.62 -0.46
C TYR A 66 -17.18 13.76 1.04
N GLU A 67 -18.41 13.61 1.52
CA GLU A 67 -18.73 13.57 2.94
C GLU A 67 -19.99 12.75 3.18
N GLU A 68 -19.93 11.82 4.14
CA GLU A 68 -21.10 11.15 4.71
C GLU A 68 -20.85 10.82 6.18
N PRO A 69 -21.89 10.74 7.03
CA PRO A 69 -21.72 10.35 8.42
C PRO A 69 -21.34 8.87 8.51
N TYR A 70 -20.51 8.52 9.52
CA TYR A 70 -20.19 7.10 9.76
C TYR A 70 -21.42 6.26 10.08
N THR A 71 -22.47 6.86 10.63
CA THR A 71 -23.78 6.25 10.90
C THR A 71 -24.61 5.95 9.64
N GLY A 72 -24.17 6.36 8.46
CA GLY A 72 -24.83 6.06 7.19
C GLY A 72 -24.91 4.56 6.93
N LYS A 73 -26.05 4.07 6.41
CA LYS A 73 -26.31 2.63 6.18
C LYS A 73 -25.20 1.92 5.39
N GLY A 74 -24.69 2.57 4.34
CA GLY A 74 -23.63 2.02 3.50
C GLY A 74 -22.29 1.92 4.22
N MET A 75 -21.96 2.92 5.02
CA MET A 75 -20.75 2.96 5.84
C MET A 75 -20.80 1.91 6.95
N GLN A 76 -21.91 1.84 7.70
CA GLN A 76 -22.11 0.83 8.74
C GLN A 76 -22.05 -0.60 8.19
N ALA A 77 -22.62 -0.84 7.01
CA ALA A 77 -22.51 -2.14 6.35
C ALA A 77 -21.06 -2.49 5.99
N TYR A 78 -20.26 -1.50 5.57
CA TYR A 78 -18.82 -1.69 5.34
C TYR A 78 -18.08 -1.97 6.66
N LEU A 79 -18.28 -1.14 7.69
CA LEU A 79 -17.60 -1.28 8.98
C LEU A 79 -17.90 -2.63 9.64
N ALA A 80 -19.16 -3.07 9.61
CA ALA A 80 -19.56 -4.36 10.16
C ALA A 80 -18.92 -5.54 9.41
N ARG A 81 -18.78 -5.43 8.07
CA ARG A 81 -18.16 -6.47 7.25
C ARG A 81 -16.64 -6.49 7.39
N HIS A 82 -16.01 -5.33 7.40
CA HIS A 82 -14.56 -5.17 7.28
C HIS A 82 -13.84 -5.27 8.64
N TYR A 83 -14.44 -4.69 9.69
CA TYR A 83 -13.88 -4.71 11.04
C TYR A 83 -14.63 -5.68 11.97
N GLU A 84 -15.42 -6.59 11.41
CA GLU A 84 -16.20 -7.60 12.16
C GLU A 84 -17.04 -7.02 13.32
N GLY A 85 -17.52 -5.78 13.17
CA GLY A 85 -18.34 -5.08 14.17
C GLY A 85 -17.58 -4.27 15.24
N HIS A 86 -16.24 -4.32 15.27
CA HIS A 86 -15.44 -3.59 16.25
C HIS A 86 -15.48 -2.06 16.05
N ALA A 87 -15.72 -1.59 14.82
CA ALA A 87 -15.58 -0.18 14.48
C ALA A 87 -16.80 0.73 14.75
N GLY A 88 -17.97 0.16 15.07
CA GLY A 88 -19.24 0.91 15.12
C GLY A 88 -19.21 2.07 16.12
N ALA A 89 -19.14 1.77 17.42
CA ALA A 89 -19.29 2.77 18.47
C ALA A 89 -18.19 3.86 18.48
N ALA A 90 -16.98 3.53 18.03
CA ALA A 90 -15.85 4.46 18.05
C ALA A 90 -15.89 5.48 16.90
N ALA A 91 -16.53 5.13 15.78
CA ALA A 91 -16.63 5.98 14.59
C ALA A 91 -17.96 6.77 14.52
N ASP A 92 -18.99 6.34 15.26
CA ASP A 92 -20.37 6.88 15.17
C ASP A 92 -20.49 8.40 15.43
N GLY A 93 -19.54 9.00 16.16
CA GLY A 93 -19.49 10.45 16.38
C GLY A 93 -18.81 11.26 15.26
N GLY A 94 -18.27 10.60 14.24
CA GLY A 94 -17.49 11.24 13.16
C GLY A 94 -18.20 11.31 11.81
N VAL A 95 -17.52 11.95 10.86
CA VAL A 95 -17.88 11.97 9.44
C VAL A 95 -16.75 11.38 8.61
N TYR A 96 -17.11 10.50 7.67
CA TYR A 96 -16.20 10.08 6.63
C TYR A 96 -16.15 11.17 5.55
N ALA A 97 -15.12 12.00 5.60
CA ALA A 97 -14.91 13.09 4.66
C ALA A 97 -13.60 12.91 3.88
N LEU A 98 -13.66 13.03 2.56
CA LEU A 98 -12.49 13.06 1.69
C LEU A 98 -12.18 14.50 1.29
N ALA A 99 -10.97 14.96 1.58
CA ALA A 99 -10.46 16.27 1.17
C ALA A 99 -9.41 16.09 0.07
N ARG A 100 -9.45 16.96 -0.95
CA ARG A 100 -8.42 17.07 -2.00
C ARG A 100 -7.54 18.28 -1.73
N CYS A 101 -6.23 18.08 -1.78
CA CYS A 101 -5.28 19.19 -1.78
C CYS A 101 -5.26 19.89 -3.14
N ASN A 102 -5.45 21.21 -3.15
CA ASN A 102 -5.43 22.02 -4.38
C ASN A 102 -3.99 22.27 -4.90
N LYS A 103 -2.96 21.95 -4.11
CA LYS A 103 -1.54 22.07 -4.50
C LYS A 103 -1.00 20.78 -5.12
N CYS A 104 -1.10 19.66 -4.41
CA CYS A 104 -0.47 18.39 -4.81
C CYS A 104 -1.47 17.34 -5.32
N SER A 105 -2.77 17.64 -5.38
CA SER A 105 -3.86 16.76 -5.79
C SER A 105 -4.12 15.51 -4.96
N LEU A 106 -3.34 15.25 -3.88
CA LEU A 106 -3.63 14.13 -2.97
C LEU A 106 -5.03 14.27 -2.39
N VAL A 107 -5.79 13.18 -2.44
CA VAL A 107 -7.04 13.02 -1.69
C VAL A 107 -6.75 12.24 -0.42
N PHE A 108 -7.35 12.63 0.71
CA PHE A 108 -7.11 12.02 2.01
C PHE A 108 -8.33 12.16 2.92
N GLN A 109 -8.46 11.27 3.91
CA GLN A 109 -9.55 11.32 4.89
C GLN A 109 -9.35 12.49 5.87
N ARG A 110 -10.30 13.41 5.96
CA ARG A 110 -10.14 14.60 6.80
C ARG A 110 -10.09 14.27 8.30
N GLN A 111 -10.82 13.24 8.71
CA GLN A 111 -10.78 12.69 10.07
C GLN A 111 -10.03 11.37 10.04
N VAL A 112 -9.05 11.19 10.92
CA VAL A 112 -8.24 9.96 11.01
C VAL A 112 -8.13 9.50 12.46
N PRO A 113 -7.93 8.19 12.71
CA PRO A 113 -7.69 7.70 14.07
C PRO A 113 -6.47 8.34 14.73
N GLU A 114 -6.54 8.58 16.04
CA GLU A 114 -5.41 9.00 16.87
C GLU A 114 -5.45 8.28 18.24
N GLY A 115 -4.30 8.20 18.91
CA GLY A 115 -4.18 7.64 20.25
C GLY A 115 -4.66 6.19 20.32
N ALA A 116 -5.49 5.88 21.32
CA ALA A 116 -5.98 4.53 21.57
C ALA A 116 -6.74 3.92 20.37
N LEU A 117 -7.51 4.71 19.62
CA LEU A 117 -8.24 4.19 18.46
C LEU A 117 -7.29 3.73 17.34
N LEU A 118 -6.21 4.49 17.12
CA LEU A 118 -5.20 4.11 16.13
C LEU A 118 -4.54 2.78 16.53
N GLU A 119 -4.15 2.64 17.80
CA GLU A 119 -3.58 1.40 18.32
C GLU A 119 -4.54 0.22 18.23
N GLU A 120 -5.82 0.44 18.53
CA GLU A 120 -6.87 -0.59 18.50
C GLU A 120 -7.14 -1.08 17.07
N ILE A 121 -7.22 -0.17 16.09
CA ILE A 121 -7.39 -0.51 14.67
C ILE A 121 -6.22 -1.38 14.20
N TYR A 122 -4.98 -0.97 14.48
CA TYR A 122 -3.78 -1.68 14.03
C TYR A 122 -3.58 -3.04 14.70
N ASN A 123 -3.91 -3.16 15.99
CA ASN A 123 -3.60 -4.36 16.76
C ASN A 123 -4.77 -5.35 16.87
N SER A 124 -6.01 -4.89 16.71
CA SER A 124 -7.19 -5.67 17.12
C SER A 124 -8.29 -5.74 16.05
N TRP A 125 -8.45 -4.73 15.20
CA TRP A 125 -9.58 -4.73 14.26
C TRP A 125 -9.25 -5.24 12.87
N VAL A 126 -7.98 -5.17 12.46
CA VAL A 126 -7.52 -5.84 11.23
C VAL A 126 -7.25 -7.30 11.61
N PRO A 127 -8.02 -8.29 11.09
CA PRO A 127 -7.89 -9.68 11.53
C PRO A 127 -6.49 -10.21 11.28
N GLY A 128 -5.72 -10.46 12.35
CA GLY A 128 -4.39 -11.07 12.24
C GLY A 128 -4.44 -12.47 11.63
N THR A 129 -5.54 -13.21 11.85
CA THR A 129 -5.69 -14.63 11.52
C THR A 129 -6.08 -14.91 10.06
N GLU A 130 -6.73 -13.96 9.37
CA GLU A 130 -7.09 -14.10 7.95
C GLU A 130 -5.89 -13.73 7.05
N LEU A 131 -5.19 -12.64 7.38
CA LEU A 131 -3.91 -12.28 6.74
C LEU A 131 -2.85 -13.38 6.94
N GLU A 132 -2.68 -13.94 8.15
CA GLU A 132 -1.77 -15.07 8.38
C GLU A 132 -2.08 -16.32 7.52
N ARG A 133 -3.35 -16.55 7.15
CA ARG A 133 -3.75 -17.66 6.28
C ARG A 133 -3.54 -17.33 4.81
N GLU A 134 -3.81 -16.10 4.39
CA GLU A 134 -3.54 -15.65 3.02
C GLU A 134 -2.03 -15.60 2.70
N HIS A 135 -1.19 -15.20 3.67
CA HIS A 135 0.27 -15.19 3.52
C HIS A 135 0.90 -16.59 3.40
N ARG A 136 0.19 -17.66 3.73
CA ARG A 136 0.67 -19.05 3.51
C ARG A 136 0.44 -19.54 2.08
N ASN A 137 -0.38 -18.85 1.28
CA ASN A 137 -0.84 -19.33 -0.03
C ASN A 137 -0.38 -18.45 -1.20
N TYR A 138 0.85 -17.93 -1.16
CA TYR A 138 1.42 -17.26 -2.33
C TYR A 138 1.40 -18.21 -3.54
N SER A 139 0.72 -17.79 -4.59
CA SER A 139 0.74 -18.43 -5.87
C SER A 139 2.14 -18.34 -6.50
N LEU A 140 2.43 -19.24 -7.44
CA LEU A 140 3.68 -19.18 -8.21
C LEU A 140 3.87 -17.83 -8.91
N ASP A 141 2.79 -17.19 -9.35
CA ASP A 141 2.85 -15.88 -10.01
C ASP A 141 3.22 -14.74 -9.05
N GLU A 142 2.86 -14.84 -7.77
CA GLU A 142 3.30 -13.90 -6.73
C GLU A 142 4.77 -14.11 -6.38
N TYR A 143 5.25 -15.36 -6.30
CA TYR A 143 6.67 -15.61 -6.15
C TYR A 143 7.48 -15.10 -7.34
N ARG A 144 7.01 -15.33 -8.57
CA ARG A 144 7.62 -14.75 -9.78
C ARG A 144 7.66 -13.24 -9.70
N TYR A 145 6.59 -12.61 -9.23
CA TYR A 145 6.55 -11.16 -9.07
C TYR A 145 7.63 -10.64 -8.09
N LEU A 146 7.78 -11.28 -6.93
CA LEU A 146 8.83 -10.90 -5.98
C LEU A 146 10.21 -11.08 -6.62
N ALA A 147 10.44 -12.21 -7.28
CA ALA A 147 11.70 -12.51 -7.95
C ALA A 147 12.01 -11.52 -9.07
N GLU A 148 11.02 -11.10 -9.86
CA GLU A 148 11.16 -10.08 -10.92
C GLU A 148 11.63 -8.74 -10.34
N GLN A 149 11.03 -8.30 -9.22
CA GLN A 149 11.44 -7.05 -8.57
C GLN A 149 12.87 -7.12 -8.05
N VAL A 150 13.26 -8.24 -7.43
CA VAL A 150 14.62 -8.44 -6.92
C VAL A 150 15.64 -8.51 -8.06
N GLN A 151 15.33 -9.25 -9.12
CA GLN A 151 16.19 -9.31 -10.31
C GLN A 151 16.34 -7.93 -10.97
N PHE A 152 15.25 -7.18 -11.08
CA PHE A 152 15.28 -5.83 -11.62
C PHE A 152 16.26 -4.94 -10.85
N ILE A 153 16.24 -4.94 -9.51
CA ILE A 153 17.14 -4.09 -8.72
C ILE A 153 18.60 -4.54 -8.85
N ILE A 154 18.87 -5.85 -8.83
CA ILE A 154 20.22 -6.40 -9.00
C ILE A 154 20.77 -5.99 -10.37
N GLN A 155 19.99 -6.18 -11.43
CA GLN A 155 20.35 -5.77 -12.80
C GLN A 155 20.48 -4.25 -12.94
N HIS A 156 19.66 -3.48 -12.22
CA HIS A 156 19.71 -2.03 -12.29
C HIS A 156 21.06 -1.49 -11.78
N PHE A 157 21.53 -2.00 -10.64
CA PHE A 157 22.78 -1.58 -10.03
C PHE A 157 24.01 -2.28 -10.63
N GLY A 158 23.84 -3.47 -11.20
CA GLY A 158 24.96 -4.24 -11.78
C GLY A 158 25.96 -4.71 -10.73
N LEU A 159 25.52 -4.88 -9.48
CA LEU A 159 26.33 -5.31 -8.35
C LEU A 159 26.13 -6.81 -8.09
N ALA A 160 27.11 -7.44 -7.44
CA ALA A 160 26.85 -8.75 -6.86
C ALA A 160 25.74 -8.61 -5.80
N PRO A 161 24.81 -9.57 -5.67
CA PRO A 161 23.69 -9.44 -4.73
C PRO A 161 24.14 -9.11 -3.29
N GLY A 162 25.22 -9.74 -2.81
CA GLY A 162 25.78 -9.49 -1.47
C GLY A 162 26.27 -8.05 -1.20
N GLU A 163 26.44 -7.25 -2.25
CA GLU A 163 26.83 -5.83 -2.16
C GLU A 163 25.61 -4.89 -2.17
N LEU A 164 24.41 -5.43 -2.38
CA LEU A 164 23.18 -4.65 -2.46
C LEU A 164 22.52 -4.54 -1.09
N ASP A 165 22.81 -3.42 -0.41
CA ASP A 165 22.12 -3.02 0.81
C ASP A 165 20.70 -2.52 0.47
N ALA A 166 19.69 -3.27 0.93
CA ALA A 166 18.29 -2.96 0.75
C ALA A 166 17.54 -2.82 2.09
N LEU A 167 16.52 -1.97 2.10
CA LEU A 167 15.57 -1.82 3.20
C LEU A 167 14.16 -2.19 2.73
N ASP A 168 13.47 -3.02 3.51
CA ASP A 168 12.05 -3.31 3.33
C ASP A 168 11.26 -2.62 4.46
N PHE A 169 10.62 -1.49 4.17
CA PHE A 169 9.88 -0.70 5.15
C PHE A 169 8.40 -1.08 5.12
N GLY A 170 7.87 -1.50 6.27
CA GLY A 170 6.58 -2.17 6.37
C GLY A 170 6.64 -3.57 5.77
N PHE A 171 7.67 -4.36 6.09
CA PHE A 171 7.95 -5.63 5.40
C PHE A 171 6.87 -6.70 5.63
N GLY A 172 5.95 -6.50 6.56
CA GLY A 172 4.87 -7.43 6.85
C GLY A 172 5.40 -8.81 7.22
N TRP A 173 5.05 -9.84 6.45
CA TRP A 173 5.53 -11.22 6.65
C TRP A 173 6.86 -11.54 5.97
N ALA A 174 7.61 -10.49 5.60
CA ALA A 174 8.94 -10.55 5.02
C ALA A 174 8.99 -11.29 3.67
N HIS A 175 7.91 -11.30 2.89
CA HIS A 175 7.86 -12.01 1.59
C HIS A 175 8.89 -11.47 0.60
N TRP A 176 8.91 -10.15 0.40
CA TRP A 176 9.91 -9.51 -0.47
C TRP A 176 11.31 -9.66 0.11
N SER A 177 11.48 -9.38 1.40
CA SER A 177 12.74 -9.56 2.13
C SER A 177 13.35 -10.96 1.98
N LYS A 178 12.56 -12.03 2.17
CA LYS A 178 13.00 -13.43 1.99
C LYS A 178 13.43 -13.70 0.56
N MET A 179 12.69 -13.20 -0.43
CA MET A 179 13.08 -13.33 -1.82
C MET A 179 14.43 -12.64 -2.08
N ALA A 180 14.58 -11.38 -1.63
CA ALA A 180 15.81 -10.62 -1.81
C ALA A 180 17.02 -11.27 -1.11
N MET A 181 16.85 -11.74 0.13
CA MET A 181 17.88 -12.52 0.84
C MET A 181 18.19 -13.85 0.15
N GLY A 182 17.20 -14.51 -0.45
CA GLY A 182 17.38 -15.73 -1.24
C GLY A 182 18.23 -15.53 -2.50
N PHE A 183 18.19 -14.33 -3.09
CA PHE A 183 19.13 -13.92 -4.15
C PHE A 183 20.50 -13.49 -3.61
N GLY A 184 20.67 -13.39 -2.29
CA GLY A 184 21.91 -13.00 -1.63
C GLY A 184 22.01 -11.53 -1.25
N CYS A 185 20.94 -10.73 -1.34
CA CYS A 185 20.96 -9.32 -0.96
C CYS A 185 21.13 -9.12 0.56
N ASN A 186 21.75 -8.01 0.97
CA ASN A 186 21.80 -7.62 2.38
C ASN A 186 20.56 -6.79 2.73
N VAL A 187 19.57 -7.43 3.37
CA VAL A 187 18.26 -6.82 3.62
C VAL A 187 18.08 -6.45 5.09
N TRP A 188 17.66 -5.21 5.32
CA TRP A 188 17.17 -4.73 6.61
C TRP A 188 15.66 -4.53 6.54
N GLY A 189 14.97 -4.60 7.67
CA GLY A 189 13.53 -4.43 7.74
C GLY A 189 13.11 -3.48 8.85
N VAL A 190 12.05 -2.71 8.60
CA VAL A 190 11.32 -1.95 9.63
C VAL A 190 9.86 -2.39 9.60
N GLU A 191 9.31 -2.76 10.74
CA GLU A 191 7.91 -3.20 10.88
C GLU A 191 7.38 -2.77 12.25
N LEU A 192 6.12 -2.34 12.30
CA LEU A 192 5.49 -1.85 13.52
C LEU A 192 4.92 -2.99 14.38
N SER A 193 4.38 -4.03 13.73
CA SER A 193 3.83 -5.20 14.43
C SER A 193 4.95 -6.06 15.01
N GLU A 194 4.99 -6.23 16.34
CA GLU A 194 6.01 -7.04 16.99
C GLU A 194 5.91 -8.53 16.62
N GLU A 195 4.72 -9.03 16.29
CA GLU A 195 4.54 -10.38 15.75
C GLU A 195 5.27 -10.55 14.43
N ARG A 196 5.02 -9.63 13.49
CA ARG A 196 5.66 -9.64 12.17
C ARG A 196 7.16 -9.36 12.28
N ALA A 197 7.56 -8.50 13.21
CA ALA A 197 8.97 -8.27 13.55
C ALA A 197 9.68 -9.55 14.02
N ARG A 198 9.07 -10.30 14.95
CA ARG A 198 9.59 -11.62 15.38
C ARG A 198 9.66 -12.60 14.22
N HIS A 199 8.65 -12.64 13.36
CA HIS A 199 8.67 -13.48 12.17
C HIS A 199 9.84 -13.14 11.25
N GLY A 200 10.03 -11.85 10.93
CA GLY A 200 11.17 -11.39 10.14
C GLY A 200 12.53 -11.80 10.73
N ARG A 201 12.73 -11.57 12.03
CA ARG A 201 13.96 -12.00 12.74
C ARG A 201 14.17 -13.51 12.64
N SER A 202 13.12 -14.31 12.82
CA SER A 202 13.21 -15.78 12.70
C SER A 202 13.58 -16.25 11.29
N ALA A 203 13.26 -15.45 10.27
CA ALA A 203 13.64 -15.69 8.87
C ALA A 203 15.03 -15.15 8.50
N GLY A 204 15.80 -14.63 9.48
CA GLY A 204 17.15 -14.08 9.26
C GLY A 204 17.19 -12.60 8.85
N LEU A 205 16.04 -11.91 8.78
CA LEU A 205 15.99 -10.49 8.45
C LEU A 205 16.57 -9.64 9.59
N ARG A 206 17.41 -8.67 9.26
CA ARG A 206 17.87 -7.66 10.23
C ARG A 206 16.77 -6.62 10.47
N VAL A 207 15.99 -6.81 11.51
CA VAL A 207 14.89 -5.90 11.89
C VAL A 207 15.41 -4.78 12.80
N VAL A 208 15.12 -3.52 12.44
CA VAL A 208 15.53 -2.30 13.17
C VAL A 208 14.36 -1.33 13.32
N GLY A 209 14.49 -0.34 14.21
CA GLY A 209 13.55 0.76 14.33
C GLY A 209 13.74 1.81 13.23
N LEU A 210 12.67 2.51 12.86
CA LEU A 210 12.73 3.63 11.90
C LEU A 210 13.70 4.75 12.34
N GLY A 211 13.85 4.96 13.66
CA GLY A 211 14.80 5.92 14.23
C GLY A 211 16.27 5.49 14.16
N ASP A 212 16.53 4.19 13.96
CA ASP A 212 17.87 3.60 13.99
C ASP A 212 18.44 3.41 12.57
N LEU A 213 17.73 3.88 11.55
CA LEU A 213 18.18 3.77 10.17
C LEU A 213 19.43 4.64 9.95
N PRO A 214 20.53 4.05 9.46
CA PRO A 214 21.72 4.81 9.14
C PRO A 214 21.49 5.68 7.91
N ALA A 215 22.07 6.88 7.91
CA ALA A 215 22.02 7.78 6.77
C ALA A 215 22.76 7.21 5.55
N ARG A 216 22.21 7.44 4.36
CA ARG A 216 22.83 7.16 3.04
C ARG A 216 23.32 5.73 2.84
N ARG A 217 22.69 4.75 3.50
CA ARG A 217 23.12 3.35 3.44
C ARG A 217 22.50 2.58 2.28
N PHE A 218 21.19 2.68 2.12
CA PHE A 218 20.46 1.73 1.29
C PHE A 218 20.44 2.18 -0.16
N ARG A 219 20.88 1.30 -1.06
CA ARG A 219 20.75 1.52 -2.50
C ARG A 219 19.33 1.20 -2.98
N PHE A 220 18.60 0.36 -2.27
CA PHE A 220 17.20 0.11 -2.55
C PHE A 220 16.34 0.20 -1.29
N ILE A 221 15.22 0.92 -1.37
CA ILE A 221 14.20 0.94 -0.32
C ILE A 221 12.88 0.46 -0.95
N ASN A 222 12.37 -0.68 -0.51
CA ASN A 222 11.04 -1.17 -0.86
C ASN A 222 10.01 -0.62 0.13
N THR A 223 8.93 -0.06 -0.41
CA THR A 223 7.68 0.18 0.34
C THR A 223 6.51 -0.33 -0.50
N GLU A 224 5.68 -1.18 0.10
CA GLU A 224 4.56 -1.85 -0.58
C GLU A 224 3.35 -1.85 0.35
N GLN A 225 2.29 -1.13 -0.05
CA GLN A 225 1.05 -0.99 0.70
C GLN A 225 1.28 -0.46 2.14
N VAL A 226 1.87 0.74 2.24
CA VAL A 226 2.20 1.36 3.54
C VAL A 226 1.75 2.81 3.59
N PHE A 227 2.08 3.61 2.59
CA PHE A 227 1.89 5.06 2.62
C PHE A 227 0.41 5.51 2.66
N GLU A 228 -0.51 4.67 2.20
CA GLU A 228 -1.95 4.86 2.31
C GLU A 228 -2.44 4.84 3.77
N HIS A 229 -1.73 4.17 4.67
CA HIS A 229 -2.10 3.99 6.08
C HIS A 229 -1.48 5.03 7.03
N LEU A 230 -0.45 5.75 6.58
CA LEU A 230 0.34 6.63 7.45
C LEU A 230 -0.40 7.93 7.78
N THR A 231 -0.53 8.25 9.06
CA THR A 231 -1.06 9.55 9.51
C THR A 231 -0.07 10.68 9.20
N GLU A 232 1.23 10.40 9.38
CA GLU A 232 2.34 11.33 9.16
C GLU A 232 3.31 10.84 8.04
N PRO A 233 2.85 10.72 6.78
CA PRO A 233 3.63 10.13 5.70
C PRO A 233 4.89 10.95 5.38
N ARG A 234 4.86 12.27 5.62
CA ARG A 234 6.01 13.17 5.42
C ARG A 234 7.20 12.79 6.30
N LEU A 235 6.98 12.58 7.60
CA LEU A 235 8.05 12.23 8.54
C LEU A 235 8.71 10.91 8.15
N VAL A 236 7.90 9.96 7.67
CA VAL A 236 8.39 8.66 7.20
C VAL A 236 9.19 8.81 5.91
N LEU A 237 8.65 9.48 4.88
CA LEU A 237 9.38 9.66 3.62
C LEU A 237 10.67 10.46 3.83
N GLU A 238 10.68 11.39 4.77
CA GLU A 238 11.88 12.13 5.16
C GLU A 238 13.00 11.20 5.65
N LYS A 239 12.69 10.33 6.61
CA LYS A 239 13.64 9.37 7.17
C LYS A 239 14.10 8.35 6.12
N LEU A 240 13.17 7.83 5.31
CA LEU A 240 13.51 6.89 4.24
C LEU A 240 14.39 7.56 3.18
N ARG A 241 14.08 8.80 2.79
CA ARG A 241 14.96 9.60 1.94
C ARG A 241 16.34 9.66 2.58
N ASP A 242 16.48 10.07 3.84
CA ASP A 242 17.79 10.22 4.48
C ASP A 242 18.61 8.93 4.56
N ALA A 243 17.94 7.80 4.75
CA ALA A 243 18.56 6.48 4.70
C ALA A 243 18.98 6.04 3.28
N LEU A 244 18.37 6.60 2.23
CA LEU A 244 18.66 6.30 0.82
C LEU A 244 20.03 6.84 0.38
N SER A 245 20.86 5.98 -0.22
CA SER A 245 22.16 6.34 -0.80
C SER A 245 22.02 7.42 -1.90
N GLY A 246 23.13 8.05 -2.30
CA GLY A 246 23.13 9.10 -3.32
C GLY A 246 22.58 8.64 -4.68
N ASP A 247 22.89 7.40 -5.05
CA ASP A 247 22.49 6.72 -6.27
C ASP A 247 21.33 5.73 -6.05
N GLY A 248 20.71 5.76 -4.87
CA GLY A 248 19.71 4.79 -4.48
C GLY A 248 18.35 5.01 -5.14
N ILE A 249 17.55 3.94 -5.14
CA ILE A 249 16.16 3.92 -5.57
C ILE A 249 15.25 3.65 -4.38
N ILE A 250 14.21 4.45 -4.21
CA ILE A 250 13.08 4.12 -3.35
C ILE A 250 11.87 3.78 -4.21
N LYS A 251 11.28 2.61 -3.96
CA LYS A 251 10.02 2.18 -4.55
C LYS A 251 8.89 2.54 -3.59
N ILE A 252 7.86 3.21 -4.11
CA ILE A 252 6.59 3.40 -3.41
C ILE A 252 5.47 2.79 -4.22
N SER A 253 4.76 1.82 -3.63
CA SER A 253 3.60 1.15 -4.20
C SER A 253 2.43 1.25 -3.23
N VAL A 254 1.31 1.78 -3.72
CA VAL A 254 0.08 2.03 -2.96
C VAL A 254 -1.14 1.76 -3.86
N PRO A 255 -2.34 1.55 -3.32
CA PRO A 255 -3.56 1.46 -4.09
C PRO A 255 -3.81 2.70 -4.97
N ASN A 256 -4.36 2.48 -6.16
CA ASN A 256 -4.73 3.57 -7.06
C ASN A 256 -6.17 4.02 -6.84
N ALA A 257 -6.36 5.21 -6.26
CA ALA A 257 -7.67 5.73 -5.91
C ALA A 257 -8.44 6.38 -7.08
N VAL A 258 -7.85 6.54 -8.27
CA VAL A 258 -8.49 7.28 -9.39
C VAL A 258 -9.86 6.71 -9.77
N GLY A 259 -9.99 5.37 -9.82
CA GLY A 259 -11.25 4.71 -10.19
C GLY A 259 -12.36 4.95 -9.16
N ALA A 260 -12.03 4.83 -7.87
CA ALA A 260 -12.94 5.09 -6.76
C ALA A 260 -13.37 6.57 -6.75
N LEU A 261 -12.41 7.49 -6.81
CA LEU A 261 -12.66 8.92 -6.79
C LEU A 261 -13.48 9.40 -7.98
N LYS A 262 -13.31 8.80 -9.17
CA LYS A 262 -14.16 9.10 -10.33
C LYS A 262 -15.63 8.80 -10.02
N LYS A 263 -15.92 7.61 -9.48
CA LYS A 263 -17.29 7.18 -9.14
C LYS A 263 -17.92 8.05 -8.04
N ILE A 264 -17.13 8.45 -7.06
CA ILE A 264 -17.53 9.42 -6.03
C ILE A 264 -17.91 10.76 -6.66
N ASN A 265 -17.09 11.30 -7.57
CA ASN A 265 -17.40 12.56 -8.27
C ASN A 265 -18.62 12.46 -9.21
N GLU A 266 -18.96 11.24 -9.66
CA GLU A 266 -20.20 10.94 -10.41
C GLU A 266 -21.44 10.85 -9.50
N GLY A 267 -21.29 11.10 -8.19
CA GLY A 267 -22.39 11.14 -7.22
C GLY A 267 -22.71 9.80 -6.55
N LYS A 268 -21.84 8.78 -6.69
CA LYS A 268 -22.02 7.53 -5.94
C LYS A 268 -21.61 7.71 -4.48
N ASN A 269 -22.40 7.14 -3.58
CA ASN A 269 -22.02 7.03 -2.17
C ASN A 269 -21.01 5.89 -1.98
N PHE A 270 -20.17 5.97 -0.93
CA PHE A 270 -19.14 4.96 -0.63
C PHE A 270 -19.72 3.55 -0.48
N GLY A 271 -20.84 3.40 0.22
CA GLY A 271 -21.50 2.10 0.37
C GLY A 271 -22.01 1.47 -0.93
N ALA A 272 -22.17 2.24 -2.00
CA ALA A 272 -22.60 1.77 -3.32
C ALA A 272 -21.42 1.37 -4.24
N LEU A 273 -20.19 1.58 -3.79
CA LEU A 273 -18.98 1.18 -4.51
C LEU A 273 -18.78 -0.34 -4.43
N SER A 274 -18.08 -0.91 -5.43
CA SER A 274 -17.62 -2.29 -5.34
C SER A 274 -16.52 -2.43 -4.28
N VAL A 275 -16.28 -3.63 -3.76
CA VAL A 275 -15.21 -3.86 -2.76
C VAL A 275 -13.85 -3.34 -3.25
N ASN A 276 -13.52 -3.56 -4.52
CA ASN A 276 -12.27 -3.09 -5.12
C ASN A 276 -12.19 -1.56 -5.24
N ASP A 277 -13.33 -0.87 -5.37
CA ASP A 277 -13.36 0.59 -5.38
C ASP A 277 -13.41 1.17 -3.96
N GLN A 278 -13.92 0.42 -2.98
CA GLN A 278 -13.90 0.82 -1.57
C GLN A 278 -12.47 0.76 -1.04
N MET A 279 -11.70 -0.27 -1.41
CA MET A 279 -10.37 -0.53 -0.88
C MET A 279 -9.45 0.71 -0.94
N PRO A 280 -9.19 1.40 -2.06
CA PRO A 280 -8.22 2.52 -2.10
C PRO A 280 -8.59 3.75 -1.26
N ILE A 281 -9.82 3.80 -0.75
CA ILE A 281 -10.37 4.87 0.09
C ILE A 281 -10.99 4.29 1.38
N ALA A 282 -10.56 3.10 1.79
CA ALA A 282 -11.07 2.34 2.93
C ALA A 282 -11.08 3.22 4.21
N PRO A 283 -12.27 3.50 4.78
CA PRO A 283 -12.42 4.32 5.97
C PRO A 283 -11.53 3.83 7.12
N LEU A 284 -10.83 4.77 7.78
CA LEU A 284 -9.94 4.54 8.92
C LEU A 284 -8.64 3.75 8.63
N GLU A 285 -8.53 3.09 7.47
CA GLU A 285 -7.38 2.26 7.12
C GLU A 285 -6.57 2.86 5.97
N HIS A 286 -7.17 3.09 4.79
CA HIS A 286 -6.51 3.74 3.65
C HIS A 286 -6.82 5.24 3.67
N ILE A 287 -6.19 5.91 4.64
CA ILE A 287 -6.41 7.33 4.95
C ILE A 287 -5.76 8.30 3.96
N ASN A 288 -4.84 7.83 3.10
CA ASN A 288 -4.27 8.61 2.00
C ASN A 288 -4.57 7.94 0.64
N ALA A 289 -5.42 8.57 -0.16
CA ALA A 289 -5.93 8.06 -1.42
C ALA A 289 -5.08 8.58 -2.59
N PHE A 290 -4.01 7.88 -2.90
CA PHE A 290 -3.06 8.29 -3.92
C PHE A 290 -3.56 8.04 -5.35
N SER A 291 -3.24 9.00 -6.23
CA SER A 291 -3.09 8.80 -7.66
C SER A 291 -1.59 8.84 -8.03
N HIS A 292 -1.24 8.42 -9.25
CA HIS A 292 0.13 8.59 -9.76
C HIS A 292 0.62 10.04 -9.65
N ALA A 293 -0.21 11.00 -10.04
CA ALA A 293 0.15 12.43 -10.02
C ALA A 293 0.44 12.93 -8.60
N SER A 294 -0.41 12.58 -7.63
CA SER A 294 -0.20 12.97 -6.23
C SER A 294 0.99 12.25 -5.60
N LEU A 295 1.25 10.99 -5.98
CA LEU A 295 2.41 10.24 -5.48
C LEU A 295 3.73 10.84 -6.01
N VAL A 296 3.77 11.20 -7.31
CA VAL A 296 4.92 11.91 -7.90
C VAL A 296 5.10 13.29 -7.26
N ALA A 297 4.01 14.03 -7.04
CA ALA A 297 4.08 15.33 -6.36
C ALA A 297 4.61 15.18 -4.92
N PHE A 298 4.17 14.15 -4.19
CA PHE A 298 4.67 13.85 -2.86
C PHE A 298 6.17 13.54 -2.86
N GLY A 299 6.65 12.68 -3.77
CA GLY A 299 8.09 12.42 -3.91
C GLY A 299 8.90 13.69 -4.21
N LYS A 300 8.41 14.57 -5.09
CA LYS A 300 9.09 15.83 -5.44
C LYS A 300 9.26 16.78 -4.26
N GLU A 301 8.33 16.80 -3.30
CA GLU A 301 8.46 17.60 -2.06
C GLU A 301 9.69 17.18 -1.22
N PHE A 302 10.24 15.97 -1.46
CA PHE A 302 11.43 15.44 -0.78
C PHE A 302 12.67 15.38 -1.68
N GLY A 303 12.64 16.10 -2.81
CA GLY A 303 13.76 16.09 -3.77
C GLY A 303 13.92 14.74 -4.47
N LEU A 304 12.83 13.97 -4.61
CA LEU A 304 12.83 12.72 -5.36
C LEU A 304 12.24 12.93 -6.75
N LYS A 305 12.84 12.27 -7.75
CA LYS A 305 12.38 12.27 -9.15
C LYS A 305 11.95 10.87 -9.55
N PRO A 306 10.81 10.71 -10.26
CA PRO A 306 10.40 9.40 -10.73
C PRO A 306 11.41 8.86 -11.74
N LEU A 307 11.88 7.64 -11.49
CA LEU A 307 12.69 6.86 -12.40
C LEU A 307 11.77 6.11 -13.36
N ARG A 308 12.09 6.17 -14.66
CA ARG A 308 11.50 5.28 -15.67
C ARG A 308 12.51 4.18 -16.00
N PRO A 309 12.28 2.94 -15.52
CA PRO A 309 13.14 1.82 -15.88
C PRO A 309 13.23 1.64 -17.39
N SER A 310 14.40 1.24 -17.90
CA SER A 310 14.52 0.86 -19.30
C SER A 310 13.75 -0.44 -19.55
N LEU A 311 13.00 -0.50 -20.66
CA LEU A 311 12.25 -1.69 -21.06
C LEU A 311 13.13 -2.94 -21.12
N TYR A 312 14.36 -2.80 -21.62
CA TYR A 312 15.35 -3.88 -21.66
C TYR A 312 15.61 -4.51 -20.29
N ARG A 313 15.81 -3.70 -19.24
CA ARG A 313 16.03 -4.23 -17.87
C ARG A 313 14.78 -4.92 -17.33
N LEU A 314 13.60 -4.38 -17.62
CA LEU A 314 12.35 -4.98 -17.17
C LEU A 314 12.08 -6.34 -17.82
N PHE A 315 12.31 -6.46 -19.14
CA PHE A 315 12.14 -7.73 -19.85
C PHE A 315 13.20 -8.77 -19.47
N ASN A 316 14.43 -8.36 -19.16
CA ASN A 316 15.46 -9.29 -18.69
C ASN A 316 15.25 -9.76 -17.25
N SER A 317 14.50 -9.02 -16.44
CA SER A 317 14.08 -9.47 -15.10
C SER A 317 12.85 -10.38 -15.12
N ALA A 318 12.15 -10.45 -16.25
CA ALA A 318 10.91 -11.21 -16.40
C ALA A 318 11.18 -12.72 -16.37
N SER A 319 10.54 -13.42 -15.43
CA SER A 319 10.70 -14.87 -15.28
C SER A 319 9.47 -15.61 -15.82
N GLY A 320 9.66 -16.79 -16.43
CA GLY A 320 8.52 -17.62 -16.88
C GLY A 320 7.98 -17.34 -18.28
N LEU A 321 8.79 -16.76 -19.19
CA LEU A 321 8.49 -16.50 -20.61
C LEU A 321 8.02 -17.73 -21.43
N MET A 322 8.15 -18.95 -20.90
CA MET A 322 7.96 -20.21 -21.63
C MET A 322 6.51 -20.67 -21.81
N GLN A 323 5.51 -19.98 -21.22
CA GLN A 323 4.09 -20.34 -21.38
C GLN A 323 3.30 -19.26 -22.14
N PRO A 324 2.59 -19.56 -23.24
CA PRO A 324 1.88 -18.55 -24.05
C PRO A 324 0.86 -17.71 -23.27
N LYS A 325 0.14 -18.32 -22.31
CA LYS A 325 -0.82 -17.62 -21.44
C LYS A 325 -0.15 -16.64 -20.47
N ASN A 326 1.08 -16.94 -20.04
CA ASN A 326 1.86 -16.09 -19.15
C ASN A 326 2.67 -15.06 -19.95
N LEU A 327 3.01 -15.32 -21.20
CA LEU A 327 3.77 -14.42 -22.06
C LEU A 327 3.08 -13.05 -22.22
N ALA A 328 1.77 -13.03 -22.50
CA ALA A 328 1.01 -11.79 -22.61
C ALA A 328 1.03 -10.99 -21.28
N ARG A 329 0.89 -11.66 -20.15
CA ARG A 329 0.92 -11.06 -18.81
C ARG A 329 2.32 -10.55 -18.45
N VAL A 330 3.34 -11.36 -18.71
CA VAL A 330 4.76 -11.05 -18.46
C VAL A 330 5.26 -9.92 -19.35
N ILE A 331 4.71 -9.75 -20.56
CA ILE A 331 5.02 -8.61 -21.43
C ILE A 331 4.22 -7.36 -21.03
N ALA A 332 2.92 -7.51 -20.78
CA ALA A 332 2.04 -6.39 -20.47
C ALA A 332 2.32 -5.77 -19.09
N ARG A 333 2.77 -6.57 -18.11
CA ARG A 333 2.96 -6.11 -16.73
C ARG A 333 4.11 -5.10 -16.57
N PRO A 334 5.33 -5.33 -17.10
CA PRO A 334 6.38 -4.31 -17.19
C PRO A 334 5.90 -3.03 -17.85
N PHE A 335 5.18 -3.15 -18.96
CA PHE A 335 4.66 -2.02 -19.70
C PHE A 335 3.63 -1.25 -18.88
N TYR A 336 2.63 -1.92 -18.31
CA TYR A 336 1.62 -1.31 -17.46
C TYR A 336 2.26 -0.62 -16.24
N ARG A 337 3.19 -1.27 -15.54
CA ARG A 337 3.72 -0.76 -14.28
C ARG A 337 4.75 0.36 -14.42
N HIS A 338 5.55 0.32 -15.48
CA HIS A 338 6.71 1.21 -15.59
C HIS A 338 6.65 2.15 -16.80
N VAL A 339 5.85 1.82 -17.82
CA VAL A 339 5.68 2.63 -19.02
C VAL A 339 4.36 3.39 -19.02
N PHE A 340 3.29 2.78 -18.50
CA PHE A 340 1.99 3.44 -18.43
C PHE A 340 1.99 4.51 -17.32
N PRO A 341 1.75 5.78 -17.65
CA PRO A 341 1.99 6.93 -16.77
C PRO A 341 0.93 7.12 -15.66
N ARG A 342 0.23 6.04 -15.25
CA ARG A 342 -0.90 6.12 -14.31
C ARG A 342 -0.83 5.13 -13.15
N THR A 343 0.23 4.35 -13.01
CA THR A 343 0.36 3.40 -11.91
C THR A 343 0.84 4.08 -10.63
N THR A 344 0.38 3.60 -9.49
CA THR A 344 0.83 4.04 -8.17
C THR A 344 1.99 3.17 -7.64
N PHE A 345 2.59 2.39 -8.53
CA PHE A 345 3.87 1.73 -8.36
C PHE A 345 4.94 2.62 -9.01
N VAL A 346 5.73 3.32 -8.20
CA VAL A 346 6.70 4.31 -8.70
C VAL A 346 8.06 4.07 -8.07
N TYR A 347 9.09 3.97 -8.92
CA TYR A 347 10.48 4.08 -8.49
C TYR A 347 10.88 5.55 -8.49
N PHE A 348 11.60 5.96 -7.46
CA PHE A 348 12.14 7.29 -7.31
C PHE A 348 13.64 7.24 -7.09
N VAL A 349 14.36 8.21 -7.64
CA VAL A 349 15.77 8.48 -7.37
C VAL A 349 15.91 9.87 -6.75
N ARG A 350 17.05 10.14 -6.10
CA ARG A 350 17.36 11.50 -5.65
C ARG A 350 17.53 12.44 -6.85
N GLY A 351 16.96 13.63 -6.71
CA GLY A 351 16.88 14.66 -7.76
C GLY A 351 18.08 15.59 -7.82
#